data_AF-A0A662LMA3-F1
#
_entry.id   AF-A0A662LMA3-F1
#
_cell.length_a   1.000
_cell.length_b   1.000
_cell.length_c   1.000
_cell.angle_alpha   90.00
_cell.angle_beta   90.00
_cell.angle_gamma   90.00
#
_symmetry.space_group_name_H-M   'P 1'
#
loop_
_entity.id
_entity.type
_entity.pdbx_description
1 polymer ?
#
loop_
_entity_poly.entity_id
_entity_poly.type
_entity_poly.pdbx_seq_one_letter_code
_entity_poly.pdbx_strand_id
1 'polypeptide(L)' 'MHMERKEPDKTIFGRVKNRSGLIGRVIRIDDRFVCLDIPDFKGYLEYPIELVEIIENENGLERA' A
#
# COMPACT_ATOMS: atom_id res chain seq x y z
N MET A 1 -22.36 18.18 -11.68
CA MET A 1 -22.22 17.08 -10.71
C MET A 1 -20.74 16.87 -10.48
N HIS A 2 -20.15 17.53 -9.48
CA HIS A 2 -18.76 17.30 -9.11
C HIS A 2 -18.76 16.03 -8.26
N MET A 3 -18.34 14.90 -8.85
CA MET A 3 -18.06 13.70 -8.07
C MET A 3 -16.80 14.00 -7.26
N GLU A 4 -17.01 14.50 -6.05
CA GLU A 4 -16.01 14.52 -5.00
C GLU A 4 -15.56 13.07 -4.81
N ARG A 5 -14.42 12.73 -5.40
CA ARG A 5 -13.79 11.43 -5.20
C ARG A 5 -13.45 11.40 -3.72
N LYS A 6 -14.23 10.67 -2.93
CA LYS A 6 -13.82 10.27 -1.59
C LYS A 6 -12.48 9.54 -1.74
N GLU A 7 -11.40 10.27 -1.56
CA GLU A 7 -10.10 9.66 -1.30
C GLU A 7 -10.33 8.81 -0.05
N PRO A 8 -10.11 7.48 -0.09
CA PRO A 8 -10.01 6.75 1.15
C PRO A 8 -8.84 7.38 1.90
N ASP A 9 -9.14 8.11 2.97
CA ASP A 9 -8.24 8.92 3.80
C ASP A 9 -7.00 8.15 4.33
N LYS A 10 -6.98 6.84 4.13
CA LYS A 10 -5.89 5.93 4.49
C LYS A 10 -5.15 5.46 3.23
N THR A 11 -4.04 6.14 2.92
CA THR A 11 -3.06 5.59 1.99
C THR A 11 -2.31 4.46 2.71
N ILE A 12 -2.56 3.22 2.29
CA ILE A 12 -1.90 2.03 2.81
C ILE A 12 -0.64 1.76 1.99
N PHE A 13 0.47 1.49 2.68
CA PHE A 13 1.72 1.09 2.03
C PHE A 13 2.01 -0.38 2.30
N GLY A 14 2.69 -1.03 1.35
CA GLY A 14 3.11 -2.42 1.47
C GLY A 14 4.61 -2.50 1.23
N ARG A 15 5.31 -3.15 2.15
CA ARG A 15 6.75 -3.38 2.10
C ARG A 15 7.02 -4.85 1.85
N VAL A 16 7.79 -5.18 0.81
CA VAL A 16 8.15 -6.57 0.52
C VAL A 16 9.29 -7.01 1.44
N LYS A 17 9.05 -8.03 2.28
CA LYS A 17 10.01 -8.56 3.27
C LYS A 17 11.25 -9.17 2.62
N ASN A 18 11.07 -9.84 1.48
CA ASN A 18 12.13 -10.55 0.78
C ASN A 18 13.08 -9.62 -0.02
N ARG A 19 12.72 -8.35 -0.19
CA ARG A 19 13.54 -7.37 -0.92
C ARG A 19 13.60 -6.05 -0.14
N SER A 20 14.67 -5.91 0.63
CA SER A 20 14.98 -4.72 1.42
C SER A 20 14.86 -3.45 0.56
N GLY A 21 13.85 -2.61 0.85
CA GLY A 21 13.65 -1.31 0.19
C GLY A 21 12.54 -1.25 -0.86
N LEU A 22 11.85 -2.35 -1.16
CA LEU A 22 10.70 -2.31 -2.06
C LEU A 22 9.42 -1.97 -1.28
N ILE A 23 9.08 -0.67 -1.28
CA ILE A 23 7.89 -0.11 -0.63
C ILE A 23 7.02 0.51 -1.72
N GLY A 24 5.75 0.12 -1.75
CA GLY A 24 4.77 0.62 -2.71
C GLY A 24 3.47 0.98 -2.05
N ARG A 25 2.66 1.75 -2.75
CA ARG A 25 1.28 2.00 -2.34
C ARG A 25 0.46 0.74 -2.65
N VAL A 26 -0.31 0.28 -1.67
CA VAL A 26 -1.23 -0.84 -1.88
C VAL A 26 -2.43 -0.33 -2.66
N ILE A 27 -2.59 -0.85 -3.87
CA ILE A 27 -3.70 -0.51 -4.78
C ILE A 27 -4.78 -1.58 -4.76
N ARG A 28 -4.42 -2.82 -4.43
CA ARG A 28 -5.35 -3.94 -4.31
C ARG A 28 -4.80 -5.00 -3.36
N ILE A 29 -5.69 -5.59 -2.56
CA ILE A 29 -5.42 -6.74 -1.71
C ILE A 29 -6.43 -7.82 -2.08
N ASP A 30 -5.93 -9.01 -2.40
CA ASP A 30 -6.69 -10.24 -2.52
C ASP A 30 -6.26 -11.20 -1.40
N ASP A 31 -6.97 -12.31 -1.24
CA ASP A 31 -6.75 -13.29 -0.16
C ASP A 31 -5.31 -13.86 -0.11
N ARG A 32 -4.63 -13.89 -1.26
CA ARG A 32 -3.30 -14.49 -1.41
C ARG A 32 -2.23 -13.50 -1.87
N PHE A 33 -2.62 -12.40 -2.51
CA PHE A 33 -1.71 -11.50 -3.19
C PHE A 33 -2.04 -10.04 -2.88
N VAL A 34 -1.00 -9.22 -2.87
CA VAL A 34 -1.06 -7.78 -2.72
C VAL A 34 -0.44 -7.14 -3.95
N CYS A 35 -1.18 -6.19 -4.51
CA CYS A 35 -0.78 -5.43 -5.68
C CYS A 35 -0.20 -4.09 -5.20
N LEU A 36 1.08 -3.85 -5.50
CA LEU A 36 1.84 -2.68 -5.12
C LEU A 36 2.11 -1.79 -6.33
N ASP A 37 1.82 -0.50 -6.16
CA ASP A 37 2.23 0.57 -7.05
C ASP A 37 3.57 1.13 -6.54
N ILE A 38 4.65 0.82 -7.27
CA ILE A 38 6.01 1.24 -6.93
C ILE A 38 6.38 2.43 -7.81
N PRO A 39 6.71 3.61 -7.26
CA PRO A 39 6.95 4.81 -8.04
C PRO A 39 8.12 4.69 -9.03
N ASP A 40 9.10 3.84 -8.74
CA ASP A 40 10.27 3.58 -9.60
C ASP A 40 10.01 2.50 -10.68
N PHE A 41 8.82 1.89 -10.68
CA PHE A 41 8.44 0.81 -11.59
C PHE A 41 7.28 1.25 -12.49
N LYS A 42 7.44 1.14 -13.81
CA LYS A 42 6.32 1.31 -14.74
C LYS A 42 5.40 0.08 -14.69
N GLY A 43 4.47 0.09 -13.76
CA GLY A 43 3.43 -0.94 -13.64
C GLY A 43 3.09 -1.27 -12.19
N TYR A 44 2.33 -2.34 -12.02
CA TYR A 44 1.95 -2.87 -10.72
C TYR A 44 2.69 -4.18 -10.48
N LEU A 45 3.15 -4.39 -9.24
CA LEU A 45 3.79 -5.62 -8.84
C LEU A 45 2.89 -6.39 -7.90
N GLU A 46 2.61 -7.64 -8.24
CA GLU A 46 1.90 -8.57 -7.38
C GLU A 46 2.88 -9.39 -6.56
N TYR A 47 2.67 -9.38 -5.25
CA TYR A 47 3.44 -10.16 -4.30
C TYR A 47 2.51 -11.00 -3.42
N PRO A 48 2.92 -12.23 -3.04
CA PRO A 48 2.19 -13.00 -2.04
C PRO A 48 2.05 -12.20 -0.75
N ILE A 49 0.86 -12.17 -0.14
CA ILE A 49 0.60 -11.39 1.07
C ILE A 49 1.53 -11.79 2.23
N GLU A 50 1.94 -13.05 2.32
CA GLU A 50 2.92 -13.55 3.30
C GLU A 50 4.29 -12.85 3.20
N LEU A 51 4.66 -12.38 2.00
CA LEU A 51 5.90 -11.69 1.71
C LEU A 51 5.76 -10.17 1.79
N VAL A 52 4.56 -9.64 2.06
CA VAL A 52 4.29 -8.21 2.16
C VAL A 52 3.91 -7.86 3.59
N GLU A 53 4.56 -6.84 4.12
CA GLU A 53 4.18 -6.20 5.38
C GLU A 53 3.34 -4.97 5.06
N ILE A 54 2.09 -4.97 5.50
CA ILE A 54 1.19 -3.84 5.33
C ILE A 54 1.51 -2.80 6.41
N ILE A 55 1.94 -1.63 5.97
CA ILE A 55 2.22 -0.46 6.80
C ILE A 55 1.01 0.46 6.63
N GLU A 56 0.08 0.37 7.55
CA GLU A 56 -0.98 1.36 7.69
C GLU A 56 -0.36 2.60 8.35
N ASN A 57 -0.45 3.77 7.71
CA ASN A 57 -0.25 5.02 8.44
C ASN A 57 -1.44 5.18 9.38
N GLU A 58 -1.37 4.52 10.53
CA GLU A 58 -2.16 4.92 11.67
C GLU A 58 -1.61 6.29 12.07
N ASN A 59 -2.42 7.34 11.86
CA ASN A 59 -2.24 8.62 12.54
C ASN A 59 -2.39 8.38 14.06
N GLY A 60 -1.38 7.74 14.65
CA GLY A 60 -1.22 7.52 16.08
C GLY A 60 -0.29 8.58 16.68
N LEU A 61 -0.41 9.82 16.22
CA LEU A 61 0.22 10.97 16.87
C LEU A 61 -0.87 11.91 17.39
N GLU A 62 -1.69 11.41 18.31
CA GLU A 62 -2.27 12.27 19.35
C GLU A 62 -1.12 12.83 20.18
N ARG A 63 -0.50 13.90 19.69
CA ARG A 63 0.19 14.86 20.55
C ARG A 63 -0.85 15.85 21.02
N ALA A 64 -1.54 15.49 22.10
CA ALA A 64 -2.18 16.43 23.00
C ALA A 64 -1.26 16.65 24.20
#